data_AF-A0A4V2ERC7-F1
#
_entry.id   AF-A0A4V2ERC7-F1
#
_cell.length_a   1.000
_cell.length_b   1.000
_cell.length_c   1.000
_cell.angle_alpha   90.00
_cell.angle_beta   90.00
_cell.angle_gamma   90.00
#
_symmetry.space_group_name_H-M   'P 1'
#
loop_
_entity.id
_entity.type
_entity.pdbx_description
1 polymer ?
#
loop_
_entity_poly.entity_id
_entity_poly.type
_entity_poly.pdbx_seq_one_letter_code
_entity_poly.pdbx_strand_id
1 'polypeptide(L)' 'MWQSASALTGVTWRKSSRSNAANGCVEVAVVRGSHAVRDSKQPNGQAMVLDAGAWHGFLLAAKENSR' A
#
# COMPACT_ATOMS: atom_id res chain seq x y z
N MET A 1 -11.93 -4.67 3.89
CA MET A 1 -12.73 -4.62 2.64
C MET A 1 -11.75 -4.47 1.49
N TRP A 2 -11.70 -5.44 0.57
CA TRP A 2 -10.78 -5.40 -0.58
C TRP A 2 -11.41 -4.56 -1.70
N GLN A 3 -10.65 -3.64 -2.29
CA GLN A 3 -11.12 -2.80 -3.40
C GLN A 3 -10.11 -2.84 -4.55
N SER A 4 -10.56 -2.65 -5.79
CA SER A 4 -9.64 -2.48 -6.93
C SER A 4 -8.86 -1.18 -6.80
N ALA A 5 -7.54 -1.22 -7.01
CA ALA A 5 -6.67 -0.06 -6.88
C ALA A 5 -7.04 1.07 -7.85
N SER A 6 -7.50 0.71 -9.06
CA SER A 6 -7.98 1.65 -10.07
C SER A 6 -9.32 2.31 -9.71
N ALA A 7 -10.09 1.73 -8.78
CA ALA A 7 -11.33 2.33 -8.28
C ALA A 7 -11.07 3.43 -7.23
N LEU A 8 -9.85 3.53 -6.70
CA LEU A 8 -9.43 4.61 -5.80
C LEU A 8 -9.11 5.85 -6.64
N THR A 9 -10.10 6.71 -6.85
CA THR A 9 -9.97 7.92 -7.66
C THR A 9 -9.44 9.10 -6.84
N GLY A 10 -8.66 9.98 -7.49
CA GLY A 10 -8.14 11.20 -6.86
C GLY A 10 -7.02 10.98 -5.84
N VAL A 11 -6.35 9.82 -5.89
CA VAL A 11 -5.28 9.46 -4.94
C VAL A 11 -3.93 9.41 -5.65
N THR A 12 -2.89 9.87 -4.96
CA THR A 12 -1.53 9.85 -5.50
C THR A 12 -0.76 8.67 -4.92
N TRP A 13 -0.43 7.70 -5.78
CA TRP A 13 0.39 6.56 -5.41
C TRP A 13 1.86 6.94 -5.30
N ARG A 14 2.49 6.57 -4.19
CA ARG A 14 3.93 6.71 -3.96
C ARG A 14 4.58 5.35 -3.90
N LYS A 15 5.51 5.11 -4.83
CA LYS A 15 6.32 3.89 -4.85
C LYS A 15 7.38 3.92 -3.76
N SER A 16 7.59 2.78 -3.09
CA SER A 16 8.67 2.64 -2.10
C SER A 16 10.05 2.74 -2.75
N SER A 17 11.00 3.43 -2.11
CA SER A 17 12.40 3.51 -2.55
C SER A 17 13.15 2.18 -2.45
N ARG A 18 12.60 1.21 -1.71
CA ARG A 18 13.12 -0.17 -1.62
C ARG A 18 12.65 -1.06 -2.77
N SER A 19 11.84 -0.53 -3.69
CA SER A 19 11.38 -1.23 -4.89
C SER A 19 12.51 -1.29 -5.92
N ASN A 20 13.30 -2.37 -5.93
CA ASN A 20 14.22 -2.65 -7.03
C ASN A 20 13.63 -3.70 -7.99
N ALA A 21 14.27 -3.88 -9.16
CA ALA A 21 13.80 -4.80 -10.20
C ALA A 21 13.71 -6.28 -9.74
N ALA A 22 14.39 -6.65 -8.66
CA ALA A 22 14.53 -8.03 -8.22
C ALA A 22 13.33 -8.52 -7.42
N ASN A 23 12.70 -7.77 -6.49
CA ASN A 23 11.47 -8.21 -5.79
C ASN A 23 10.76 -7.14 -4.91
N GLY A 24 9.45 -7.31 -4.70
CA GLY A 24 8.69 -6.68 -3.60
C GLY A 24 8.20 -5.23 -3.77
N CYS A 25 7.98 -4.76 -5.00
CA CYS A 25 7.62 -3.37 -5.25
C CYS A 25 6.21 -3.03 -4.74
N VAL A 26 6.09 -2.30 -3.63
CA VAL A 26 4.82 -1.81 -3.10
C VAL A 26 4.65 -0.31 -3.32
N GLU A 27 3.41 0.11 -3.51
CA GLU A 27 3.01 1.53 -3.56
C GLU A 27 1.96 1.82 -2.50
N VAL A 28 2.00 3.04 -1.96
CA VAL A 28 1.06 3.50 -0.94
C VAL A 28 0.36 4.78 -1.37
N ALA A 29 -0.90 4.96 -0.98
CA ALA A 29 -1.66 6.18 -1.22
C ALA A 29 -2.50 6.54 0.02
N VAL A 30 -2.70 7.84 0.25
CA VAL A 30 -3.65 8.32 1.25
C VAL A 30 -5.02 8.48 0.58
N VAL A 31 -6.05 7.87 1.16
CA VAL A 31 -7.42 7.88 0.63
C VAL A 31 -8.38 8.26 1.75
N ARG A 32 -8.91 9.49 1.72
CA ARG A 32 -9.95 9.97 2.67
C ARG A 32 -9.62 9.64 4.15
N GLY A 33 -8.39 9.86 4.58
CA GLY A 33 -7.93 9.58 5.96
C GLY A 33 -7.53 8.13 6.23
N SER A 34 -7.65 7.24 5.25
CA SER A 34 -7.15 5.86 5.25
C SER A 34 -5.90 5.72 4.40
N HIS A 35 -5.24 4.55 4.49
CA HIS A 35 -4.05 4.22 3.73
C HIS A 35 -4.33 3.03 2.83
N ALA A 36 -4.03 3.16 1.54
CA ALA A 36 -4.12 2.08 0.57
C ALA A 36 -2.72 1.56 0.23
N VAL A 37 -2.56 0.24 0.17
CA VAL A 37 -1.34 -0.46 -0.27
C VAL A 37 -1.66 -1.31 -1.47
N ARG A 38 -0.84 -1.24 -2.52
CA ARG A 38 -0.95 -2.13 -3.69
C ARG A 38 0.41 -2.67 -4.12
N ASP A 39 0.36 -3.76 -4.88
CA ASP A 39 1.53 -4.27 -5.60
C ASP A 39 1.78 -3.44 -6.87
N SER A 40 3.01 -2.96 -7.05
CA SER A 40 3.38 -2.13 -8.20
C SER A 40 3.34 -2.89 -9.52
N LYS A 41 3.48 -4.22 -9.51
CA LYS A 41 3.44 -5.07 -10.70
C LYS A 41 1.99 -5.30 -11.15
N GLN A 42 1.03 -5.13 -10.24
CA GLN A 42 -0.40 -5.18 -10.51
C GLN A 42 -1.08 -3.85 -10.14
N PRO A 43 -0.78 -2.73 -10.86
CA PRO A 43 -1.30 -1.41 -10.50
C PRO A 43 -2.83 -1.30 -10.56
N ASN A 44 -3.48 -2.17 -11.35
CA ASN A 44 -4.94 -2.29 -11.46
C ASN A 44 -5.51 -3.43 -10.60
N GLY A 45 -4.65 -4.16 -9.89
CA GLY A 45 -5.03 -5.25 -9.01
C GLY A 45 -5.71 -4.75 -7.74
N GLN A 46 -5.84 -5.64 -6.75
CA GLN A 46 -6.47 -5.28 -5.49
C GLN A 46 -5.56 -4.38 -4.65
N ALA A 47 -6.15 -3.36 -4.04
CA ALA A 47 -5.53 -2.54 -3.01
C ALA A 47 -6.10 -2.91 -1.64
N MET A 48 -5.21 -3.07 -0.68
CA MET A 48 -5.58 -3.21 0.73
C MET A 48 -5.76 -1.81 1.33
N VAL A 49 -6.97 -1.48 1.76
CA VAL A 49 -7.29 -0.20 2.42
C VAL A 49 -7.37 -0.42 3.94
N LEU A 50 -6.57 0.33 4.68
CA LEU A 50 -6.43 0.27 6.13
C LEU A 50 -6.81 1.62 6.74
N ASP A 51 -7.60 1.62 7.80
CA ASP A 51 -7.79 2.82 8.61
C ASP A 51 -6.49 3.19 9.36
N ALA A 52 -6.46 4.34 10.02
CA ALA A 52 -5.28 4.83 10.73
C ALA A 52 -4.72 3.85 11.78
N GLY A 53 -5.58 3.17 12.54
CA GLY A 53 -5.17 2.19 13.56
C GLY A 53 -4.58 0.93 12.93
N ALA A 54 -5.27 0.36 11.93
CA ALA A 54 -4.78 -0.80 11.21
C ALA A 54 -3.47 -0.50 10.45
N TRP A 55 -3.31 0.71 9.91
CA TRP A 55 -2.08 1.17 9.29
C TRP A 55 -0.91 1.22 10.28
N HIS A 56 -1.14 1.74 11.48
CA HIS A 56 -0.10 1.78 12.51
C HIS A 56 0.36 0.36 12.90
N GLY A 57 -0.59 -0.56 13.12
CA GLY A 57 -0.27 -1.96 13.41
C GLY A 57 0.50 -2.65 12.27
N PHE A 58 0.09 -2.40 11.03
CA PHE A 58 0.79 -2.89 9.84
C PHE A 58 2.25 -2.42 9.78
N LEU A 59 2.52 -1.13 10.06
CA LEU A 59 3.88 -0.59 10.06
C LEU A 59 4.76 -1.20 11.17
N LEU A 60 4.19 -1.43 12.36
CA LEU A 60 4.90 -2.09 13.45
C LEU A 60 5.31 -3.52 13.06
N ALA A 61 4.37 -4.30 12.54
CA ALA A 61 4.62 -5.68 12.11
C ALA A 61 5.63 -5.75 10.95
N ALA A 62 5.52 -4.85 9.97
CA ALA A 62 6.45 -4.78 8.84
C ALA A 62 7.89 -4.46 9.30
N LYS A 63 8.04 -3.57 10.29
CA LYS A 63 9.34 -3.20 10.86
C LYS A 63 9.97 -4.35 11.65
N GLU A 64 9.18 -5.12 12.39
CA GLU A 64 9.64 -6.28 13.14
C GLU A 64 10.22 -7.35 12.22
N ASN A 65 9.51 -7.67 11.14
CA ASN A 65 9.91 -8.69 10.16
C ASN A 65 10.99 -8.21 9.17
N SER A 66 11.55 -7.01 9.38
CA SER A 66 12.64 -6.45 8.59
C SER A 66 14.00 -6.51 9.32
N ARG A 67 14.06 -7.08 10.52
CA ARG A 67 15.30 -7.38 11.25
C ARG A 67 15.82 -8.77 10.91
#